data_AF-A0A091SHP4-F1
#
_entry.id   AF-A0A091SHP4-F1
#
_cell.length_a   1.000
_cell.length_b   1.000
_cell.length_c   1.000
_cell.angle_alpha   90.00
_cell.angle_beta   90.00
_cell.angle_gamma   90.00
#
_symmetry.space_group_name_H-M   'P 1'
#
loop_
_entity.id
_entity.type
_entity.pdbx_description
1 polymer ?
#
loop_
_entity_poly.entity_id
_entity_poly.type
_entity_poly.pdbx_seq_one_letter_code
_entity_poly.pdbx_strand_id
1 'polypeptide(L)'
;QKALAATGQKTIEDAAKWLHSHCNDPSLDDPIPQEYALYLCPTGCLYNHLQEFWKESKRQCGKNRAHEIFPHITLCDFFTCEDQKVELLYDTLKRVGDSFSQYFPPSISLSLHSSTSYLGFFIGDSHANIIKEFALAFSSEASALADCHVKPCLKQLHLTLAHKFYPHHQKTLEQLAKCINPGETCQWVAALYSRDMRFVHYQTLRAVFQYKPQNIDELMINIGDFIYVDPTQQSDVSEGWVIGTSHRTGCRGFLPENYTERANESDTWVKHREYVFVTASRSFTQTENEPNVKLNGEVHNPSMSRSVTNVFSLQNATLRRGVLVMHHGERDSWLQQCLTADGKYYRADLNFPATLPKRKDGMKHFEHDPPLSCCGIFQSRLIGEALLDQEVTVSYVYSSPALRCVQTAQHILQG
;
A
#
# COMPACT_ATOMS: atom_id res chain seq x y z
N GLN A 1 -3.02 17.24 -16.73
CA GLN A 1 -3.92 16.10 -16.44
C GLN A 1 -3.15 14.77 -16.45
N LYS A 2 -2.44 14.40 -17.53
CA LYS A 2 -1.58 13.20 -17.56
C LYS A 2 -0.69 13.01 -16.33
N ALA A 3 0.09 14.04 -15.96
CA ALA A 3 0.95 13.97 -14.78
C ALA A 3 0.19 13.75 -13.46
N LEU A 4 -1.03 14.28 -13.34
CA LEU A 4 -1.90 14.04 -12.18
C LEU A 4 -2.40 12.59 -12.17
N ALA A 5 -2.86 12.08 -13.31
CA ALA A 5 -3.27 10.68 -13.45
C ALA A 5 -2.11 9.72 -13.15
N ALA A 6 -0.94 9.94 -13.75
CA ALA A 6 0.28 9.15 -13.57
C ALA A 6 0.86 9.18 -12.14
N THR A 7 0.42 10.11 -11.29
CA THR A 7 0.86 10.21 -9.89
C THR A 7 -0.26 9.89 -8.89
N GLY A 8 -1.43 9.48 -9.37
CA GLY A 8 -2.58 9.11 -8.53
C GLY A 8 -3.31 10.30 -7.93
N GLN A 9 -3.10 11.50 -8.47
CA GLN A 9 -3.61 12.77 -7.98
C GLN A 9 -3.36 12.94 -6.47
N LYS A 10 -2.14 12.63 -6.02
CA LYS A 10 -1.75 12.75 -4.60
C LYS A 10 -1.50 14.21 -4.23
N THR A 11 -0.63 14.88 -4.97
CA THR A 11 -0.27 16.29 -4.77
C THR A 11 0.04 16.96 -6.11
N ILE A 12 -0.08 18.28 -6.16
CA ILE A 12 0.29 19.06 -7.35
C ILE A 12 1.81 19.05 -7.54
N GLU A 13 2.56 19.02 -6.43
CA GLU A 13 4.02 18.98 -6.40
C GLU A 13 4.56 17.69 -7.02
N ASP A 14 3.96 16.54 -6.73
CA ASP A 14 4.37 15.26 -7.32
C ASP A 14 4.10 15.24 -8.83
N ALA A 15 2.94 15.76 -9.26
CA ALA A 15 2.62 15.88 -10.68
C ALA A 15 3.59 16.84 -11.40
N ALA A 16 3.96 17.96 -10.78
CA ALA A 16 4.93 18.89 -11.33
C ALA A 16 6.33 18.26 -11.45
N LYS A 17 6.78 17.53 -10.42
CA LYS A 17 8.05 16.77 -10.45
C LYS A 17 8.04 15.69 -11.52
N TRP A 18 6.93 14.97 -11.67
CA TRP A 18 6.75 13.95 -12.70
C TRP A 18 6.89 14.57 -14.09
N LEU A 19 6.20 15.69 -14.34
CA LEU A 19 6.24 16.40 -15.62
C LEU A 19 7.65 16.92 -15.93
N HIS A 20 8.33 17.48 -14.93
CA HIS A 20 9.71 17.93 -15.07
C HIS A 20 10.66 16.76 -15.40
N SER A 21 10.47 15.60 -14.78
CA SER A 21 11.30 14.42 -15.03
C SER A 21 11.05 13.82 -16.41
N HIS A 22 9.83 13.96 -16.95
CA HIS A 22 9.42 13.47 -18.26
C HIS A 22 9.54 14.52 -19.37
N CYS A 23 10.22 15.65 -19.15
CA CYS A 23 10.33 16.70 -20.16
C CYS A 23 10.97 16.26 -21.49
N ASN A 24 11.72 15.16 -21.47
CA ASN A 24 12.35 14.52 -22.63
C ASN A 24 11.68 13.18 -23.01
N ASP A 25 10.51 12.86 -22.46
CA ASP A 25 9.73 11.69 -22.89
C ASP A 25 9.12 12.00 -24.26
N PRO A 26 9.50 11.26 -25.33
CA PRO A 26 9.00 11.52 -26.69
C PRO A 26 7.50 11.29 -26.85
N SER A 27 6.87 10.60 -25.91
CA SER A 27 5.44 10.24 -25.89
C SER A 27 4.67 10.96 -24.78
N LEU A 28 5.26 12.01 -24.19
CA LEU A 28 4.62 12.80 -23.15
C LEU A 28 3.27 13.39 -23.59
N ASP A 29 3.16 13.80 -24.85
CA ASP A 29 1.95 14.45 -25.39
C ASP A 29 0.97 13.47 -26.06
N ASP A 30 1.34 12.19 -26.22
CA ASP A 30 0.47 11.21 -26.85
C ASP A 30 -0.81 11.02 -26.03
N PRO A 31 -2.02 10.93 -26.63
CA PRO A 31 -3.27 10.79 -25.89
C PRO A 31 -3.49 9.34 -25.40
N ILE A 32 -2.45 8.70 -24.86
CA ILE A 32 -2.50 7.34 -24.33
C ILE A 32 -2.90 7.42 -22.86
N PRO A 33 -4.11 6.93 -22.48
CA PRO A 33 -4.55 6.92 -21.10
C PRO A 33 -3.80 5.88 -20.28
N GLN A 34 -3.84 6.04 -18.95
CA GLN A 34 -3.49 4.97 -18.02
C GLN A 34 -4.52 3.83 -18.11
N GLU A 35 -4.07 2.63 -17.74
CA GLU A 35 -4.94 1.47 -17.58
C GLU A 35 -5.18 1.21 -16.09
N TYR A 36 -6.43 1.07 -15.70
CA TYR A 36 -6.89 0.98 -14.32
C TYR A 36 -7.43 -0.41 -13.99
N ALA A 37 -7.33 -0.79 -12.72
CA ALA A 37 -8.00 -1.96 -12.18
C ALA A 37 -8.45 -1.72 -10.73
N LEU A 38 -9.60 -2.29 -10.39
CA LEU A 38 -10.12 -2.30 -9.04
C LEU A 38 -9.87 -3.65 -8.38
N TYR A 39 -9.26 -3.61 -7.21
CA TYR A 39 -8.91 -4.78 -6.43
C TYR A 39 -9.52 -4.71 -5.03
N LEU A 40 -9.84 -5.86 -4.46
CA LEU A 40 -10.13 -5.99 -3.03
C LEU A 40 -8.90 -6.55 -2.33
N CYS A 41 -8.29 -5.77 -1.45
CA CYS A 41 -7.03 -6.07 -0.79
C CYS A 41 -7.25 -6.38 0.70
N PRO A 42 -6.67 -7.46 1.24
CA PRO A 42 -6.64 -7.69 2.68
C PRO A 42 -5.61 -6.77 3.33
N THR A 43 -5.83 -6.43 4.60
CA THR A 43 -4.89 -5.64 5.42
C THR A 43 -4.64 -6.34 6.77
N GLY A 44 -3.74 -5.79 7.58
CA GLY A 44 -3.46 -6.31 8.93
C GLY A 44 -2.82 -7.70 8.93
N CYS A 45 -3.22 -8.56 9.86
CA CYS A 45 -2.56 -9.84 10.11
C CYS A 45 -2.61 -10.80 8.91
N LEU A 46 -3.77 -10.92 8.25
CA LEU A 46 -3.89 -11.78 7.06
C LEU A 46 -2.91 -11.34 5.97
N TYR A 47 -2.81 -10.03 5.73
CA TYR A 47 -1.83 -9.49 4.76
C TYR A 47 -0.39 -9.87 5.13
N ASN A 48 -0.01 -9.75 6.40
CA ASN A 48 1.33 -10.13 6.85
C ASN A 48 1.62 -11.62 6.63
N HIS A 49 0.66 -12.50 6.93
CA HIS A 49 0.81 -13.95 6.68
C HIS A 49 0.93 -14.25 5.18
N LEU A 50 0.19 -13.54 4.33
CA LEU A 50 0.30 -13.66 2.87
C LEU A 50 1.68 -13.20 2.37
N GLN A 51 2.22 -12.11 2.92
CA GLN A 51 3.56 -11.62 2.60
C GLN A 51 4.66 -12.62 3.01
N GLU A 52 4.58 -13.18 4.22
CA GLU A 52 5.53 -14.21 4.66
C GLU A 52 5.39 -15.49 3.84
N PHE A 53 4.17 -15.89 3.45
CA PHE A 53 3.96 -16.98 2.50
C PHE A 53 4.72 -16.72 1.19
N TRP A 54 4.57 -15.54 0.57
CA TRP A 54 5.24 -15.23 -0.69
C TRP A 54 6.75 -15.17 -0.59
N LYS A 55 7.26 -14.57 0.48
CA LYS A 55 8.68 -14.52 0.77
C LYS A 55 9.26 -15.94 0.85
N GLU A 56 8.59 -16.82 1.58
CA GLU A 56 9.05 -18.19 1.77
C GLU A 56 8.84 -19.07 0.53
N SER A 57 7.72 -18.91 -0.18
CA SER A 57 7.48 -19.61 -1.44
C SER A 57 8.48 -19.19 -2.51
N LYS A 58 8.84 -17.90 -2.59
CA LYS A 58 9.87 -17.42 -3.51
C LYS A 58 11.23 -18.01 -3.17
N ARG A 59 11.55 -18.13 -1.88
CA ARG A 59 12.81 -18.70 -1.38
C ARG A 59 12.93 -20.20 -1.68
N GLN A 60 11.86 -20.96 -1.48
CA GLN A 60 11.89 -22.42 -1.62
C GLN A 60 11.54 -22.92 -3.03
N CYS A 61 10.71 -22.20 -3.78
CA CYS A 61 10.13 -22.64 -5.04
C CYS A 61 10.42 -21.68 -6.22
N GLY A 62 11.18 -20.61 -5.97
CA GLY A 62 11.45 -19.58 -6.97
C GLY A 62 10.25 -18.65 -7.25
N LYS A 63 10.49 -17.64 -8.11
CA LYS A 63 9.45 -16.68 -8.49
C LYS A 63 8.44 -17.34 -9.44
N ASN A 64 7.18 -17.39 -9.01
CA ASN A 64 6.02 -17.64 -9.86
C ASN A 64 5.20 -16.34 -10.11
N ARG A 65 4.21 -16.38 -11.00
CA ARG A 65 3.46 -15.20 -11.44
C ARG A 65 2.64 -14.49 -10.35
N ALA A 66 2.28 -15.17 -9.27
CA ALA A 66 1.58 -14.52 -8.15
C ALA A 66 2.44 -13.45 -7.47
N HIS A 67 3.77 -13.57 -7.52
CA HIS A 67 4.69 -12.61 -6.91
C HIS A 67 4.84 -11.31 -7.72
N GLU A 68 4.30 -11.22 -8.93
CA GLU A 68 4.38 -10.01 -9.75
C GLU A 68 3.48 -8.89 -9.19
N ILE A 69 2.49 -9.24 -8.37
CA ILE A 69 1.50 -8.35 -7.80
C ILE A 69 1.40 -8.60 -6.28
N PHE A 70 0.78 -7.68 -5.55
CA PHE A 70 0.41 -7.82 -4.14
C PHE A 70 -0.80 -8.77 -3.95
N PRO A 71 -1.08 -9.27 -2.72
CA PRO A 71 -2.31 -10.02 -2.44
C PRO A 71 -3.58 -9.23 -2.71
N HIS A 72 -4.45 -9.80 -3.54
CA HIS A 72 -5.70 -9.17 -3.93
C HIS A 72 -6.73 -10.21 -4.40
N ILE A 73 -7.98 -9.74 -4.48
CA ILE A 73 -9.06 -10.33 -5.27
C ILE A 73 -9.37 -9.35 -6.40
N THR A 74 -9.36 -9.82 -7.64
CA THR A 74 -9.67 -9.00 -8.82
C THR A 74 -11.16 -8.73 -8.91
N LEU A 75 -11.56 -7.46 -8.94
CA LEU A 75 -12.97 -7.07 -9.03
C LEU A 75 -13.42 -6.72 -10.45
N CYS A 76 -12.50 -6.26 -11.30
CA CYS A 76 -12.77 -6.02 -12.71
C CYS A 76 -11.55 -6.35 -13.58
N ASP A 77 -11.78 -6.55 -14.88
CA ASP A 77 -10.69 -6.53 -15.85
C ASP A 77 -10.04 -5.14 -15.87
N PHE A 78 -8.82 -5.07 -16.39
CA PHE A 78 -8.19 -3.80 -16.68
C PHE A 78 -9.03 -2.99 -17.69
N PHE A 79 -9.11 -1.68 -17.49
CA PHE A 79 -9.86 -0.76 -18.34
C PHE A 79 -9.13 0.58 -18.47
N THR A 80 -9.33 1.28 -19.58
CA THR A 80 -8.76 2.62 -19.78
C THR A 80 -9.72 3.71 -19.30
N CYS A 81 -9.17 4.84 -18.86
CA CYS A 81 -9.94 6.04 -18.54
C CYS A 81 -9.12 7.26 -18.94
N GLU A 82 -9.75 8.22 -19.64
CA GLU A 82 -9.11 9.48 -19.99
C GLU A 82 -8.63 10.24 -18.73
N ASP A 83 -7.43 10.81 -18.80
CA ASP A 83 -6.79 11.49 -17.66
C ASP A 83 -7.68 12.56 -17.00
N GLN A 84 -8.52 13.25 -17.80
CA GLN A 84 -9.43 14.29 -17.31
C GLN A 84 -10.67 13.75 -16.57
N LYS A 85 -11.01 12.46 -16.76
CA LYS A 85 -12.20 11.82 -16.19
C LYS A 85 -11.87 10.98 -14.93
N VAL A 86 -10.60 10.91 -14.53
CA VAL A 86 -10.13 10.06 -13.42
C VAL A 86 -10.78 10.40 -12.08
N GLU A 87 -11.06 11.67 -11.79
CA GLU A 87 -11.78 12.08 -10.57
C GLU A 87 -13.19 11.46 -10.50
N LEU A 88 -13.85 11.23 -11.63
CA LEU A 88 -15.14 10.56 -11.67
C LEU A 88 -15.04 9.10 -11.20
N LEU A 89 -13.91 8.43 -11.43
CA LEU A 89 -13.66 7.10 -10.88
C LEU A 89 -13.53 7.13 -9.35
N TYR A 90 -12.95 8.19 -8.79
CA TYR A 90 -12.77 8.34 -7.35
C TYR A 90 -14.11 8.58 -6.66
N ASP A 91 -14.91 9.49 -7.22
CA ASP A 91 -16.26 9.77 -6.75
C ASP A 91 -17.15 8.53 -6.85
N THR A 92 -17.02 7.77 -7.95
CA THR A 92 -17.75 6.50 -8.14
C THR A 92 -17.34 5.48 -7.08
N LEU A 93 -16.04 5.26 -6.87
CA LEU A 93 -15.55 4.32 -5.85
C LEU A 93 -16.07 4.69 -4.46
N LYS A 94 -16.03 5.98 -4.11
CA LYS A 94 -16.55 6.47 -2.83
C LYS A 94 -18.06 6.24 -2.71
N ARG A 95 -18.83 6.66 -3.71
CA ARG A 95 -20.31 6.57 -3.69
C ARG A 95 -20.81 5.13 -3.64
N VAL A 96 -20.24 4.25 -4.46
CA VAL A 96 -20.55 2.82 -4.45
C VAL A 96 -20.05 2.18 -3.16
N GLY A 97 -18.87 2.54 -2.67
CA GLY A 97 -18.40 2.08 -1.37
C GLY A 97 -19.37 2.45 -0.24
N ASP A 98 -19.81 3.71 -0.20
CA ASP A 98 -20.75 4.24 0.79
C ASP A 98 -22.08 3.45 0.77
N SER A 99 -22.59 3.14 -0.43
CA SER A 99 -23.84 2.38 -0.57
C SER A 99 -23.73 0.92 -0.10
N PHE A 100 -22.55 0.30 -0.20
CA PHE A 100 -22.30 -1.07 0.28
C PHE A 100 -21.84 -1.15 1.74
N SER A 101 -21.49 -0.02 2.37
CA SER A 101 -20.85 0.03 3.70
C SER A 101 -21.59 -0.75 4.80
N GLN A 102 -22.91 -0.78 4.79
CA GLN A 102 -23.72 -1.38 5.86
C GLN A 102 -23.88 -2.91 5.75
N TYR A 103 -23.72 -3.47 4.54
CA TYR A 103 -23.96 -4.89 4.28
C TYR A 103 -22.77 -5.60 3.64
N PHE A 104 -21.66 -4.89 3.40
CA PHE A 104 -20.41 -5.51 2.99
C PHE A 104 -19.97 -6.54 4.05
N PRO A 105 -19.49 -7.74 3.65
CA PRO A 105 -19.13 -8.78 4.60
C PRO A 105 -18.09 -8.29 5.62
N PRO A 106 -18.36 -8.39 6.94
CA PRO A 106 -17.40 -7.98 7.97
C PRO A 106 -16.18 -8.91 8.03
N SER A 107 -16.36 -10.13 7.55
CA SER A 107 -15.32 -11.15 7.36
C SER A 107 -15.62 -11.89 6.08
N ILE A 108 -14.59 -12.23 5.31
CA ILE A 108 -14.73 -12.99 4.07
C ILE A 108 -14.29 -14.42 4.34
N SER A 109 -15.19 -15.37 4.10
CA SER A 109 -14.87 -16.80 4.19
C SER A 109 -13.93 -17.20 3.06
N LEU A 110 -12.73 -17.67 3.41
CA LEU A 110 -11.70 -18.12 2.48
C LEU A 110 -11.53 -19.65 2.56
N SER A 111 -11.53 -20.31 1.42
CA SER A 111 -11.35 -21.77 1.30
C SER A 111 -10.13 -22.07 0.46
N LEU A 112 -9.12 -22.71 1.06
CA LEU A 112 -7.89 -23.07 0.35
C LEU A 112 -8.19 -24.11 -0.73
N HIS A 113 -7.72 -23.86 -1.94
CA HIS A 113 -7.80 -24.77 -3.07
C HIS A 113 -6.43 -24.92 -3.72
N SER A 114 -6.08 -26.17 -4.04
CA SER A 114 -4.81 -26.53 -4.67
C SER A 114 -5.08 -27.40 -5.90
N SER A 115 -4.30 -27.15 -6.96
CA SER A 115 -4.23 -27.98 -8.16
C SER A 115 -2.78 -28.05 -8.66
N THR A 116 -2.55 -28.75 -9.77
CA THR A 116 -1.22 -29.02 -10.31
C THR A 116 -0.39 -27.78 -10.67
N SER A 117 -1.03 -26.62 -10.85
CA SER A 117 -0.37 -25.37 -11.25
C SER A 117 -1.03 -24.12 -10.67
N TYR A 118 -1.93 -24.27 -9.70
CA TYR A 118 -2.62 -23.18 -9.03
C TYR A 118 -2.84 -23.48 -7.55
N LEU A 119 -2.63 -22.48 -6.71
CA LEU A 119 -2.90 -22.50 -5.28
C LEU A 119 -3.47 -21.14 -4.89
N GLY A 120 -4.59 -21.14 -4.18
CA GLY A 120 -5.24 -19.90 -3.77
C GLY A 120 -6.43 -20.13 -2.86
N PHE A 121 -7.00 -19.04 -2.36
CA PHE A 121 -8.23 -19.05 -1.58
C PHE A 121 -9.41 -18.69 -2.47
N PHE A 122 -10.47 -19.49 -2.45
CA PHE A 122 -11.77 -19.13 -3.01
C PHE A 122 -12.67 -18.50 -1.94
N ILE A 123 -13.51 -17.57 -2.38
CA ILE A 123 -14.44 -16.87 -1.50
C ILE A 123 -15.76 -17.66 -1.46
N GLY A 124 -16.32 -17.84 -0.26
CA GLY A 124 -17.62 -18.50 -0.09
C GLY A 124 -18.76 -17.74 -0.80
N ASP A 125 -19.70 -18.49 -1.38
CA ASP A 125 -20.68 -17.95 -2.35
C ASP A 125 -21.50 -16.77 -1.82
N SER A 126 -21.94 -16.80 -0.56
CA SER A 126 -22.73 -15.72 0.05
C SER A 126 -21.96 -14.39 0.07
N HIS A 127 -20.68 -14.41 0.44
CA HIS A 127 -19.83 -13.23 0.44
C HIS A 127 -19.40 -12.85 -0.99
N ALA A 128 -19.13 -13.84 -1.84
CA ALA A 128 -18.74 -13.62 -3.23
C ALA A 128 -19.83 -12.86 -4.01
N ASN A 129 -21.11 -13.17 -3.77
CA ASN A 129 -22.22 -12.48 -4.44
C ASN A 129 -22.26 -10.99 -4.08
N ILE A 130 -22.12 -10.62 -2.81
CA ILE A 130 -22.10 -9.20 -2.39
C ILE A 130 -20.91 -8.45 -3.00
N ILE A 131 -19.74 -9.09 -3.07
CA ILE A 131 -18.54 -8.49 -3.66
C ILE A 131 -18.69 -8.33 -5.18
N LYS A 132 -19.34 -9.28 -5.86
CA LYS A 132 -19.66 -9.18 -7.29
C LYS A 132 -20.68 -8.08 -7.58
N GLU A 133 -21.69 -7.92 -6.72
CA GLU A 133 -22.65 -6.82 -6.81
C GLU A 133 -21.95 -5.46 -6.65
N PHE A 134 -21.01 -5.34 -5.70
CA PHE A 134 -20.17 -4.14 -5.55
C PHE A 134 -19.35 -3.86 -6.82
N ALA A 135 -18.68 -4.88 -7.36
CA ALA A 135 -17.91 -4.75 -8.59
C ALA A 135 -18.78 -4.37 -9.80
N LEU A 136 -19.99 -4.93 -9.91
CA LEU A 136 -20.95 -4.62 -10.97
C LEU A 136 -21.48 -3.19 -10.85
N ALA A 137 -21.78 -2.72 -9.64
CA ALA A 137 -22.21 -1.35 -9.38
C ALA A 137 -21.12 -0.35 -9.76
N PHE A 138 -19.88 -0.57 -9.30
CA PHE A 138 -18.74 0.26 -9.69
C PHE A 138 -18.54 0.26 -11.21
N SER A 139 -18.55 -0.91 -11.85
CA SER A 139 -18.39 -1.04 -13.30
C SER A 139 -19.47 -0.26 -14.08
N SER A 140 -20.74 -0.42 -13.70
CA SER A 140 -21.86 0.24 -14.38
C SER A 140 -21.79 1.75 -14.25
N GLU A 141 -21.50 2.24 -13.05
CA GLU A 141 -21.45 3.67 -12.76
C GLU A 141 -20.21 4.35 -13.34
N ALA A 142 -19.04 3.70 -13.25
CA ALA A 142 -17.82 4.18 -13.88
C ALA A 142 -17.99 4.26 -15.40
N SER A 143 -18.60 3.24 -16.01
CA SER A 143 -18.86 3.23 -17.46
C SER A 143 -19.82 4.35 -17.88
N ALA A 144 -20.84 4.64 -17.07
CA ALA A 144 -21.81 5.69 -17.35
C ALA A 144 -21.25 7.12 -17.15
N LEU A 145 -20.42 7.33 -16.13
CA LEU A 145 -19.95 8.67 -15.75
C LEU A 145 -18.60 9.02 -16.38
N ALA A 146 -17.67 8.08 -16.40
CA ALA A 146 -16.31 8.28 -16.88
C ALA A 146 -16.07 7.79 -18.31
N ASP A 147 -17.12 7.29 -18.99
CA ASP A 147 -17.09 6.83 -20.39
C ASP A 147 -15.99 5.78 -20.62
N CYS A 148 -15.82 4.88 -19.64
CA CYS A 148 -14.87 3.79 -19.70
C CYS A 148 -15.56 2.44 -19.89
N HIS A 149 -14.84 1.45 -20.42
CA HIS A 149 -15.39 0.11 -20.60
C HIS A 149 -14.93 -0.81 -19.46
N VAL A 150 -15.66 -0.82 -18.33
CA VAL A 150 -15.31 -1.66 -17.18
C VAL A 150 -16.04 -2.99 -17.25
N LYS A 151 -15.31 -4.12 -17.30
CA LYS A 151 -15.90 -5.46 -17.19
C LYS A 151 -15.76 -5.99 -15.76
N PRO A 152 -16.87 -6.23 -15.02
CA PRO A 152 -16.78 -6.75 -13.67
C PRO A 152 -16.41 -8.24 -13.68
N CYS A 153 -15.75 -8.71 -12.62
CA CYS A 153 -15.37 -10.11 -12.50
C CYS A 153 -16.59 -10.99 -12.20
N LEU A 154 -17.08 -11.69 -13.22
CA LEU A 154 -18.21 -12.62 -13.07
C LEU A 154 -17.79 -14.03 -12.62
N LYS A 155 -16.50 -14.36 -12.79
CA LYS A 155 -15.92 -15.65 -12.43
C LYS A 155 -15.93 -15.88 -10.92
N GLN A 156 -15.55 -17.07 -10.48
CA GLN A 156 -15.38 -17.34 -9.05
C GLN A 156 -14.26 -16.45 -8.49
N LEU A 157 -14.60 -15.65 -7.47
CA LEU A 157 -13.64 -14.75 -6.84
C LEU A 157 -12.62 -15.57 -6.06
N HIS A 158 -11.36 -15.17 -6.18
CA HIS A 158 -10.24 -15.85 -5.55
C HIS A 158 -9.12 -14.88 -5.21
N LEU A 159 -8.38 -15.23 -4.17
CA LEU A 159 -7.07 -14.65 -3.84
C LEU A 159 -6.01 -15.68 -4.23
N THR A 160 -5.17 -15.33 -5.19
CA THR A 160 -4.13 -16.24 -5.68
C THR A 160 -2.93 -16.22 -4.74
N LEU A 161 -2.43 -17.39 -4.34
CA LEU A 161 -1.18 -17.53 -3.59
C LEU A 161 -0.01 -17.88 -4.51
N ALA A 162 -0.22 -18.82 -5.42
CA ALA A 162 0.77 -19.21 -6.41
C ALA A 162 0.07 -19.72 -7.67
N HIS A 163 0.61 -19.40 -8.85
CA HIS A 163 0.12 -19.99 -10.08
C HIS A 163 1.22 -20.08 -11.15
N LYS A 164 1.04 -20.98 -12.10
CA LYS A 164 2.05 -21.33 -13.13
C LYS A 164 3.38 -21.76 -12.50
N PHE A 165 3.33 -22.46 -11.36
CA PHE A 165 4.50 -23.09 -10.74
C PHE A 165 4.69 -24.52 -11.27
N TYR A 166 5.90 -25.06 -11.12
CA TYR A 166 6.19 -26.43 -11.51
C TYR A 166 5.50 -27.43 -10.56
N PRO A 167 4.95 -28.55 -11.06
CA PRO A 167 4.20 -29.52 -10.23
C PRO A 167 4.97 -30.05 -9.02
N HIS A 168 6.31 -30.16 -9.09
CA HIS A 168 7.13 -30.63 -7.96
C HIS A 168 7.16 -29.65 -6.77
N HIS A 169 6.80 -28.38 -6.98
CA HIS A 169 6.67 -27.39 -5.90
C HIS A 169 5.33 -27.47 -5.16
N GLN A 170 4.32 -28.20 -5.68
CA GLN A 170 2.96 -28.18 -5.15
C GLN A 170 2.91 -28.55 -3.66
N LYS A 171 3.57 -29.63 -3.24
CA LYS A 171 3.56 -30.09 -1.84
C LYS A 171 4.14 -29.04 -0.88
N THR A 172 5.24 -28.40 -1.27
CA THR A 172 5.88 -27.34 -0.48
C THR A 172 4.96 -26.14 -0.34
N LEU A 173 4.35 -25.70 -1.45
CA LEU A 173 3.42 -24.57 -1.44
C LEU A 173 2.17 -24.87 -0.60
N GLU A 174 1.62 -26.07 -0.67
CA GLU A 174 0.50 -26.51 0.17
C GLU A 174 0.86 -26.51 1.66
N GLN A 175 2.07 -26.94 2.03
CA GLN A 175 2.54 -26.89 3.41
C GLN A 175 2.68 -25.47 3.93
N LEU A 176 3.23 -24.55 3.12
CA LEU A 176 3.33 -23.15 3.47
C LEU A 176 1.94 -22.49 3.61
N ALA A 177 1.01 -22.80 2.71
CA ALA A 177 -0.33 -22.22 2.73
C ALA A 177 -1.15 -22.64 3.97
N LYS A 178 -0.88 -23.81 4.55
CA LYS A 178 -1.52 -24.24 5.82
C LYS A 178 -1.17 -23.35 7.02
N CYS A 179 -0.11 -22.55 6.93
CA CYS A 179 0.27 -21.60 7.97
C CYS A 179 -0.59 -20.32 7.93
N ILE A 180 -1.36 -20.11 6.85
CA ILE A 180 -2.27 -18.98 6.73
C ILE A 180 -3.62 -19.41 7.32
N ASN A 181 -4.08 -18.71 8.35
CA ASN A 181 -5.42 -18.95 8.91
C ASN A 181 -6.48 -18.20 8.09
N PRO A 182 -7.32 -18.90 7.29
CA PRO A 182 -8.35 -18.24 6.48
C PRO A 182 -9.47 -17.59 7.30
N GLY A 183 -9.63 -17.97 8.58
CA GLY A 183 -10.60 -17.37 9.50
C GLY A 183 -10.06 -16.13 10.23
N GLU A 184 -8.83 -15.71 9.94
CA GLU A 184 -8.24 -14.53 10.58
C GLU A 184 -8.98 -13.26 10.15
N THR A 185 -9.41 -12.48 11.12
CA THR A 185 -10.11 -11.21 10.86
C THR A 185 -9.15 -10.21 10.23
N CYS A 186 -9.55 -9.62 9.11
CA CYS A 186 -8.83 -8.54 8.46
C CYS A 186 -9.81 -7.50 7.94
N GLN A 187 -9.34 -6.26 7.80
CA GLN A 187 -10.09 -5.24 7.07
C GLN A 187 -9.81 -5.43 5.57
N TRP A 188 -10.89 -5.36 4.79
CA TRP A 188 -10.83 -5.41 3.34
C TRP A 188 -10.98 -4.01 2.78
N VAL A 189 -10.14 -3.70 1.80
CA VAL A 189 -10.08 -2.38 1.18
C VAL A 189 -10.27 -2.54 -0.32
N ALA A 190 -11.24 -1.84 -0.89
CA ALA A 190 -11.33 -1.70 -2.34
C ALA A 190 -10.35 -0.62 -2.79
N ALA A 191 -9.39 -0.97 -3.62
CA ALA A 191 -8.29 -0.09 -4.01
C ALA A 191 -8.19 0.01 -5.53
N LEU A 192 -8.19 1.25 -6.03
CA LEU A 192 -8.02 1.57 -7.44
C LEU A 192 -6.53 1.77 -7.74
N TYR A 193 -6.02 0.98 -8.68
CA TYR A 193 -4.66 1.07 -9.16
C TYR A 193 -4.65 1.44 -10.64
N SER A 194 -3.56 2.03 -11.11
CA SER A 194 -3.27 2.18 -12.52
C SER A 194 -1.86 1.76 -12.89
N ARG A 195 -1.66 1.49 -14.17
CA ARG A 195 -0.36 1.22 -14.80
C ARG A 195 -0.30 1.87 -16.17
N ASP A 196 0.91 2.14 -16.61
CA ASP A 196 1.16 2.74 -17.91
C ASP A 196 0.84 1.75 -19.04
N MET A 197 -0.16 2.12 -19.86
CA MET A 197 -0.67 1.28 -20.94
C MET A 197 0.41 0.95 -21.99
N ARG A 198 1.44 1.81 -22.15
CA ARG A 198 2.53 1.62 -23.10
C ARG A 198 3.37 0.39 -22.78
N PHE A 199 3.45 0.00 -21.50
CA PHE A 199 4.40 -0.97 -21.00
C PHE A 199 3.76 -2.26 -20.44
N VAL A 200 2.48 -2.51 -20.73
CA VAL A 200 1.71 -3.67 -20.22
C VAL A 200 2.33 -5.03 -20.56
N HIS A 201 3.11 -5.12 -21.65
CA HIS A 201 3.79 -6.36 -22.07
C HIS A 201 5.30 -6.33 -21.85
N TYR A 202 5.81 -5.29 -21.19
CA TYR A 202 7.23 -5.11 -20.95
C TYR A 202 7.63 -5.83 -19.67
N GLN A 203 8.87 -6.30 -19.64
CA GLN A 203 9.50 -6.73 -18.40
C GLN A 203 9.90 -5.49 -17.59
N THR A 204 9.63 -5.53 -16.29
CA THR A 204 10.10 -4.48 -15.36
C THR A 204 11.41 -4.91 -14.72
N LEU A 205 12.43 -4.08 -14.86
CA LEU A 205 13.72 -4.22 -14.19
C LEU A 205 13.87 -3.13 -13.12
N ARG A 206 14.67 -3.41 -12.10
CA ARG A 206 15.08 -2.45 -11.07
C ARG A 206 16.60 -2.29 -11.12
N ALA A 207 17.08 -1.06 -11.20
CA ALA A 207 18.51 -0.76 -11.12
C ALA A 207 19.04 -1.01 -9.70
N VAL A 208 20.08 -1.83 -9.60
CA VAL A 208 20.81 -2.10 -8.35
C VAL A 208 22.13 -1.35 -8.28
N PHE A 209 22.62 -0.84 -9.42
CA PHE A 209 23.79 0.02 -9.53
C PHE A 209 23.47 1.27 -10.35
N GLN A 210 24.21 2.35 -10.09
CA GLN A 210 24.13 3.56 -10.90
C GLN A 210 24.97 3.41 -12.17
N TYR A 211 24.51 3.99 -13.28
CA TYR A 211 25.24 4.05 -14.54
C TYR A 211 25.12 5.44 -15.16
N LYS A 212 26.27 5.99 -15.54
CA LYS A 212 26.36 7.27 -16.26
C LYS A 212 26.62 6.98 -17.74
N PRO A 213 25.78 7.50 -18.66
CA PRO A 213 25.98 7.37 -20.09
C PRO A 213 27.36 7.87 -20.53
N GLN A 214 28.03 7.08 -21.36
CA GLN A 214 29.22 7.42 -22.14
C GLN A 214 28.85 7.84 -23.56
N ASN A 215 27.76 7.29 -24.10
CA ASN A 215 27.22 7.63 -25.42
C ASN A 215 25.83 8.26 -25.33
N ILE A 216 25.39 8.92 -26.41
CA ILE A 216 24.11 9.66 -26.46
C ILE A 216 22.87 8.76 -26.47
N ASP A 217 23.04 7.51 -26.88
CA ASP A 217 22.00 6.48 -26.98
C ASP A 217 21.90 5.62 -25.72
N GLU A 218 22.74 5.89 -24.72
CA GLU A 218 22.75 5.19 -23.43
C GLU A 218 21.86 5.88 -22.40
N LEU A 219 21.18 5.07 -21.58
CA LEU A 219 20.23 5.51 -20.58
C LEU A 219 20.92 5.69 -19.22
N MET A 220 20.77 6.87 -18.63
CA MET A 220 21.18 7.11 -17.26
C MET A 220 20.26 6.36 -16.29
N ILE A 221 20.83 5.55 -15.40
CA ILE A 221 20.09 4.85 -14.35
C ILE A 221 20.73 5.11 -12.98
N ASN A 222 19.89 5.31 -11.97
CA ASN A 222 20.26 5.43 -10.56
C ASN A 222 19.75 4.22 -9.79
N ILE A 223 20.35 3.94 -8.63
CA ILE A 223 19.93 2.84 -7.75
C ILE A 223 18.45 3.02 -7.39
N GLY A 224 17.65 1.97 -7.59
CA GLY A 224 16.21 1.95 -7.33
C GLY A 224 15.33 2.35 -8.51
N ASP A 225 15.89 2.84 -9.62
CA ASP A 225 15.11 3.18 -10.81
C ASP A 225 14.45 1.95 -11.42
N PHE A 226 13.22 2.12 -11.92
CA PHE A 226 12.54 1.09 -12.71
C PHE A 226 12.73 1.34 -14.22
N ILE A 227 12.90 0.25 -14.96
CA ILE A 227 13.13 0.26 -16.40
C ILE A 227 12.17 -0.74 -17.06
N TYR A 228 11.45 -0.28 -18.08
CA TYR A 228 10.64 -1.13 -18.93
C TYR A 228 11.45 -1.66 -20.10
N VAL A 229 11.49 -2.97 -20.27
CA VAL A 229 12.22 -3.66 -21.33
C VAL A 229 11.26 -4.47 -22.18
N ASP A 230 11.22 -4.18 -23.49
CA ASP A 230 10.45 -4.97 -24.45
C ASP A 230 11.24 -6.25 -24.76
N PRO A 231 10.76 -7.45 -24.38
CA PRO A 231 11.49 -8.69 -24.64
C PRO A 231 11.64 -9.02 -26.13
N THR A 232 10.83 -8.41 -27.01
CA THR A 232 10.87 -8.66 -28.46
C THR A 232 11.96 -7.85 -29.17
N GLN A 233 12.47 -6.78 -28.55
CA GLN A 233 13.45 -5.87 -29.16
C GLN A 233 14.89 -6.11 -28.68
N GLN A 234 15.19 -7.27 -28.11
CA GLN A 234 16.50 -7.56 -27.52
C GLN A 234 17.45 -8.36 -28.44
N SER A 235 16.99 -8.84 -29.60
CA SER A 235 17.79 -9.72 -30.46
C SER A 235 19.03 -9.05 -31.07
N ASP A 236 18.96 -7.73 -31.27
CA ASP A 236 20.00 -6.96 -31.97
C ASP A 236 20.90 -6.18 -31.00
N VAL A 237 20.74 -6.41 -29.69
CA VAL A 237 21.50 -5.73 -28.65
C VAL A 237 22.81 -6.49 -28.38
N SER A 238 23.90 -5.74 -28.21
CA SER A 238 25.20 -6.34 -27.87
C SER A 238 25.15 -7.07 -26.54
N GLU A 239 25.93 -8.14 -26.40
CA GLU A 239 25.98 -8.95 -25.19
C GLU A 239 26.26 -8.09 -23.94
N GLY A 240 25.48 -8.31 -22.88
CA GLY A 240 25.60 -7.57 -21.61
C GLY A 240 24.88 -6.21 -21.58
N TRP A 241 24.26 -5.80 -22.67
CA TRP A 241 23.42 -4.60 -22.75
C TRP A 241 21.96 -4.97 -22.98
N VAL A 242 21.08 -4.07 -22.56
CA VAL A 242 19.64 -4.16 -22.80
C VAL A 242 19.14 -2.79 -23.23
N ILE A 243 18.13 -2.75 -24.09
CA ILE A 243 17.45 -1.51 -24.43
C ILE A 243 16.16 -1.37 -23.61
N GLY A 244 16.04 -0.27 -22.89
CA GLY A 244 14.94 -0.04 -21.96
C GLY A 244 14.46 1.40 -21.94
N THR A 245 13.27 1.60 -21.38
CA THR A 245 12.65 2.91 -21.17
C THR A 245 12.59 3.19 -19.68
N SER A 246 13.14 4.32 -19.23
CA SER A 246 13.11 4.72 -17.82
C SER A 246 11.68 5.03 -17.39
N HIS A 247 11.20 4.40 -16.32
CA HIS A 247 9.93 4.77 -15.68
C HIS A 247 9.96 6.20 -15.11
N ARG A 248 11.15 6.69 -14.70
CA ARG A 248 11.28 8.02 -14.10
C ARG A 248 11.23 9.16 -15.13
N THR A 249 11.77 8.93 -16.33
CA THR A 249 11.97 10.00 -17.32
C THR A 249 11.27 9.76 -18.65
N GLY A 250 10.73 8.56 -18.89
CA GLY A 250 10.17 8.15 -20.18
C GLY A 250 11.21 8.03 -21.30
N CYS A 251 12.49 8.31 -21.04
CA CYS A 251 13.54 8.23 -22.05
C CYS A 251 13.93 6.78 -22.31
N ARG A 252 14.20 6.46 -23.58
CA ARG A 252 14.68 5.15 -24.03
C ARG A 252 16.18 5.18 -24.32
N GLY A 253 16.89 4.12 -23.97
CA GLY A 253 18.32 3.98 -24.30
C GLY A 253 18.91 2.65 -23.85
N PHE A 254 20.18 2.45 -24.16
CA PHE A 254 20.96 1.28 -23.76
C PHE A 254 21.42 1.38 -22.30
N LEU A 255 21.33 0.28 -21.56
CA LEU A 255 21.86 0.18 -20.20
C LEU A 255 22.55 -1.18 -19.98
N PRO A 256 23.52 -1.28 -19.06
CA PRO A 256 24.13 -2.57 -18.72
C PRO A 256 23.11 -3.49 -18.04
N GLU A 257 22.91 -4.70 -18.57
CA GLU A 257 21.94 -5.65 -18.04
C GLU A 257 22.31 -6.07 -16.60
N ASN A 258 23.60 -6.30 -16.34
CA ASN A 258 24.14 -6.69 -15.04
C ASN A 258 24.03 -5.60 -13.95
N TYR A 259 23.53 -4.41 -14.29
CA TYR A 259 23.26 -3.33 -13.34
C TYR A 259 21.83 -3.36 -12.81
N THR A 260 21.05 -4.34 -13.27
CA THR A 260 19.63 -4.47 -12.97
C THR A 260 19.26 -5.86 -12.45
N GLU A 261 18.10 -5.94 -11.84
CA GLU A 261 17.46 -7.20 -11.47
C GLU A 261 15.98 -7.17 -11.86
N ARG A 262 15.32 -8.33 -11.90
CA ARG A 262 13.88 -8.37 -12.19
C ARG A 262 13.06 -7.83 -11.03
N ALA A 263 12.29 -6.78 -11.32
CA ALA A 263 11.29 -6.23 -10.41
C ALA A 263 9.96 -6.99 -10.52
N ASN A 264 9.00 -6.65 -9.66
CA ASN A 264 7.61 -7.07 -9.84
C ASN A 264 6.89 -6.05 -10.72
N GLU A 265 5.93 -6.50 -11.53
CA GLU A 265 5.15 -5.61 -12.38
C GLU A 265 4.47 -4.48 -11.58
N SER A 266 3.87 -4.85 -10.44
CA SER A 266 3.16 -3.91 -9.57
C SER A 266 4.04 -2.89 -8.85
N ASP A 267 5.37 -3.03 -8.88
CA ASP A 267 6.27 -2.06 -8.24
C ASP A 267 6.22 -0.69 -8.94
N THR A 268 5.75 -0.65 -10.20
CA THR A 268 5.55 0.60 -10.97
C THR A 268 4.10 1.07 -11.00
N TRP A 269 3.18 0.33 -10.38
CA TRP A 269 1.77 0.70 -10.39
C TRP A 269 1.50 1.85 -9.44
N VAL A 270 0.54 2.68 -9.82
CA VAL A 270 0.13 3.84 -9.06
C VAL A 270 -1.13 3.48 -8.29
N LYS A 271 -1.12 3.69 -6.98
CA LYS A 271 -2.30 3.55 -6.13
C LYS A 271 -3.01 4.90 -6.05
N HIS A 272 -4.30 4.93 -6.39
CA HIS A 272 -5.08 6.15 -6.50
C HIS A 272 -5.92 6.42 -5.25
N ARG A 273 -7.00 5.65 -5.07
CA ARG A 273 -7.97 5.81 -3.98
C ARG A 273 -8.32 4.47 -3.40
N GLU A 274 -8.69 4.50 -2.13
CA GLU A 274 -9.10 3.35 -1.37
C GLU A 274 -10.44 3.63 -0.72
N TYR A 275 -11.26 2.59 -0.65
CA TYR A 275 -12.47 2.56 0.13
C TYR A 275 -12.37 1.46 1.17
N VAL A 276 -12.42 1.85 2.45
CA VAL A 276 -12.34 0.93 3.58
C VAL A 276 -13.74 0.58 4.04
N PHE A 277 -14.08 -0.71 4.01
CA PHE A 277 -15.38 -1.17 4.52
C PHE A 277 -15.33 -1.22 6.05
N VAL A 278 -16.06 -0.31 6.71
CA VAL A 278 -16.13 -0.27 8.18
C VAL A 278 -17.08 -1.36 8.67
N THR A 279 -16.54 -2.32 9.41
CA THR A 279 -17.34 -3.35 10.07
C THR A 279 -18.19 -2.71 11.17
N ALA A 280 -19.50 -2.59 10.94
CA ALA A 280 -20.44 -2.36 12.04
C ALA A 280 -20.31 -3.52 13.03
N SER A 281 -19.83 -3.24 14.24
CA SER A 281 -19.77 -4.24 15.30
C SER A 281 -21.21 -4.66 15.62
N ARG A 282 -21.68 -5.78 15.07
CA ARG A 282 -22.94 -6.39 15.51
C ARG A 282 -22.72 -6.92 16.92
N SER A 283 -23.03 -6.09 17.91
CA SER A 283 -23.19 -6.52 19.30
C SER A 283 -24.34 -7.51 19.36
N PHE A 284 -24.02 -8.79 19.25
CA PHE A 284 -24.93 -9.88 19.62
C PHE A 284 -24.99 -9.92 21.14
N THR A 285 -25.98 -9.25 21.74
CA THR A 285 -26.42 -9.61 23.09
C THR A 285 -27.20 -10.91 22.97
N GLN A 286 -26.55 -12.03 23.30
CA GLN A 286 -27.26 -13.24 23.69
C GLN A 286 -28.08 -12.90 24.94
N THR A 287 -29.40 -12.76 24.78
CA THR A 287 -30.33 -12.83 25.90
C THR A 287 -30.59 -14.31 26.18
N GLU A 288 -29.89 -14.84 27.19
CA GLU A 288 -30.34 -16.04 27.89
C GLU A 288 -31.65 -15.73 28.64
N ASN A 289 -32.53 -16.72 28.65
CA ASN A 289 -33.87 -16.67 29.20
C ASN A 289 -33.89 -16.73 30.74
N GLU A 290 -34.96 -16.11 31.28
CA GLU A 290 -35.71 -16.36 32.53
C GLU A 290 -35.44 -15.49 33.78
N PRO A 291 -36.45 -15.25 34.65
CA PRO A 291 -37.86 -14.96 34.36
C PRO A 291 -38.44 -13.75 35.16
N ASN A 292 -39.53 -13.19 34.61
CA ASN A 292 -40.59 -12.38 35.23
C ASN A 292 -40.38 -11.73 36.62
N VAL A 293 -40.38 -10.39 36.64
CA VAL A 293 -41.15 -9.60 37.62
C VAL A 293 -41.79 -8.41 36.91
N LYS A 294 -43.13 -8.38 36.93
CA LYS A 294 -43.97 -7.27 36.44
C LYS A 294 -43.88 -6.06 37.37
N LEU A 295 -43.87 -4.86 36.81
CA LEU A 295 -44.56 -3.70 37.39
C LEU A 295 -44.92 -2.69 36.29
N ASN A 296 -46.20 -2.29 36.32
CA ASN A 296 -46.92 -1.41 35.41
C ASN A 296 -46.50 0.07 35.52
N GLY A 297 -46.84 0.86 34.50
CA GLY A 297 -46.98 2.32 34.55
C GLY A 297 -46.42 2.99 33.30
N GLU A 298 -47.18 3.07 32.22
CA GLU A 298 -48.04 4.21 31.84
C GLU A 298 -47.37 5.14 30.81
N VAL A 299 -48.20 5.45 29.81
CA VAL A 299 -47.91 6.15 28.56
C VAL A 299 -47.99 7.66 28.78
N HIS A 300 -47.05 8.44 28.24
CA HIS A 300 -47.35 9.77 27.67
C HIS A 300 -46.23 10.28 26.74
N ASN A 301 -46.66 10.64 25.53
CA ASN A 301 -46.09 11.58 24.56
C ASN A 301 -47.32 12.36 24.02
N PRO A 302 -47.23 13.55 23.37
CA PRO A 302 -46.06 14.26 22.82
C PRO A 302 -46.10 15.81 23.03
N SER A 303 -45.07 16.56 22.62
CA SER A 303 -45.21 17.85 21.89
C SER A 303 -43.86 18.48 21.54
N MET A 304 -43.79 19.05 20.35
CA MET A 304 -42.63 19.62 19.66
C MET A 304 -42.19 21.02 20.15
N SER A 305 -40.89 21.30 20.03
CA SER A 305 -40.40 22.60 19.55
C SER A 305 -39.03 22.45 18.87
N ARG A 306 -38.88 23.05 17.69
CA ARG A 306 -37.66 23.11 16.87
C ARG A 306 -36.80 24.29 17.32
N SER A 307 -35.51 24.09 17.62
CA SER A 307 -34.41 24.83 16.99
C SER A 307 -33.03 24.29 17.38
N VAL A 308 -32.22 24.15 16.33
CA VAL A 308 -30.76 23.98 16.16
C VAL A 308 -29.86 24.25 17.38
N THR A 309 -29.26 23.18 17.91
CA THR A 309 -27.82 23.08 18.29
C THR A 309 -27.53 21.62 18.63
N ASN A 310 -26.79 20.91 17.78
CA ASN A 310 -26.32 19.55 18.08
C ASN A 310 -25.18 19.62 19.11
N VAL A 311 -25.56 19.67 20.38
CA VAL A 311 -24.69 19.30 21.49
C VAL A 311 -24.73 17.77 21.55
N PHE A 312 -23.68 17.11 21.07
CA PHE A 312 -23.53 15.67 21.25
C PHE A 312 -23.35 15.40 22.75
N SER A 313 -24.36 14.76 23.33
CA SER A 313 -24.33 14.29 24.71
C SER A 313 -23.24 13.23 24.84
N LEU A 314 -22.22 13.57 25.62
CA LEU A 314 -21.32 12.65 26.28
C LEU A 314 -22.16 11.66 27.11
N GLN A 315 -22.06 10.36 26.86
CA GLN A 315 -22.12 9.34 27.93
C GLN A 315 -21.70 7.95 27.46
N ASN A 316 -20.78 7.39 28.26
CA ASN A 316 -20.29 6.02 28.31
C ASN A 316 -19.28 5.58 27.24
N ALA A 317 -18.15 6.28 27.21
CA ALA A 317 -16.90 5.74 26.68
C ALA A 317 -16.47 4.53 27.52
N THR A 318 -16.77 3.32 27.05
CA THR A 318 -15.99 2.16 27.44
C THR A 318 -14.57 2.38 26.93
N LEU A 319 -13.60 2.51 27.84
CA LEU A 319 -12.20 2.73 27.50
C LEU A 319 -11.68 1.49 26.75
N ARG A 320 -11.79 1.49 25.40
CA ARG A 320 -11.30 0.39 24.56
C ARG A 320 -9.77 0.45 24.54
N ARG A 321 -9.13 -0.68 24.84
CA ARG A 321 -7.67 -0.82 24.76
C ARG A 321 -7.23 -0.71 23.29
N GLY A 322 -6.52 0.37 22.95
CA GLY A 322 -5.91 0.58 21.64
C GLY A 322 -4.42 0.27 21.65
N VAL A 323 -3.88 -0.18 20.51
CA VAL A 323 -2.44 -0.32 20.29
C VAL A 323 -2.07 0.52 19.09
N LEU A 324 -1.22 1.52 19.28
CA LEU A 324 -0.66 2.35 18.22
C LEU A 324 0.74 1.85 17.89
N VAL A 325 0.94 1.34 16.67
CA VAL A 325 2.25 0.93 16.17
C VAL A 325 2.75 1.99 15.19
N MET A 326 3.96 2.46 15.42
CA MET A 326 4.57 3.56 14.67
C MET A 326 6.00 3.22 14.29
N HIS A 327 6.42 3.66 13.11
CA HIS A 327 7.81 3.57 12.69
C HIS A 327 8.62 4.71 13.34
N HIS A 328 9.93 4.53 13.48
CA HIS A 328 10.80 5.60 13.95
C HIS A 328 10.85 6.76 12.95
N GLY A 329 11.10 7.98 13.43
CA GLY A 329 11.31 9.16 12.58
C GLY A 329 12.53 9.05 11.66
N GLU A 330 12.73 10.04 10.80
CA GLU A 330 13.86 10.07 9.85
C GLU A 330 15.23 9.82 10.55
N ARG A 331 16.08 9.04 9.87
CA ARG A 331 17.48 8.79 10.24
C ARG A 331 18.39 9.24 9.11
N ASP A 332 19.62 9.64 9.44
CA ASP A 332 20.66 9.99 8.48
C ASP A 332 21.88 9.07 8.56
N SER A 333 22.65 8.98 7.46
CA SER A 333 23.93 8.26 7.39
C SER A 333 25.08 9.27 7.43
N TRP A 334 25.52 9.61 8.65
CA TRP A 334 26.26 10.86 8.90
C TRP A 334 27.67 10.69 9.47
N LEU A 335 28.06 9.47 9.89
CA LEU A 335 29.18 9.32 10.83
C LEU A 335 30.52 9.85 10.31
N GLN A 336 30.84 9.68 9.03
CA GLN A 336 32.11 10.21 8.47
C GLN A 336 32.08 11.72 8.20
N GLN A 337 30.91 12.32 8.05
CA GLN A 337 30.76 13.75 7.73
C GLN A 337 30.79 14.64 8.98
N CYS A 338 30.45 14.10 10.15
CA CYS A 338 30.29 14.86 11.40
C CYS A 338 31.38 14.58 12.44
N LEU A 339 32.52 14.03 12.02
CA LEU A 339 33.66 13.79 12.90
C LEU A 339 34.80 14.76 12.57
N THR A 340 35.28 15.46 13.58
CA THR A 340 36.52 16.24 13.49
C THR A 340 37.73 15.31 13.44
N ALA A 341 38.90 15.86 13.08
CA ALA A 341 40.16 15.09 13.03
C ALA A 341 40.54 14.46 14.40
N ASP A 342 40.10 15.04 15.52
CA ASP A 342 40.26 14.48 16.87
C ASP A 342 39.11 13.54 17.30
N GLY A 343 38.23 13.17 16.36
CA GLY A 343 37.16 12.18 16.57
C GLY A 343 35.96 12.69 17.39
N LYS A 344 35.80 14.01 17.52
CA LYS A 344 34.65 14.62 18.20
C LYS A 344 33.52 14.88 17.22
N TYR A 345 32.30 14.82 17.74
CA TYR A 345 31.11 15.19 16.98
C TYR A 345 31.09 16.71 16.73
N TYR A 346 30.85 17.09 15.48
CA TYR A 346 30.45 18.44 15.12
C TYR A 346 29.26 18.38 14.15
N ARG A 347 28.36 19.35 14.24
CA ARG A 347 27.16 19.40 13.41
C ARG A 347 27.50 19.99 12.04
N ALA A 348 27.70 19.13 11.04
CA ALA A 348 28.03 19.53 9.67
C ALA A 348 26.82 20.06 8.86
N ASP A 349 25.62 19.62 9.21
CA ASP A 349 24.34 19.98 8.57
C ASP A 349 23.29 20.29 9.64
N LEU A 350 22.37 21.22 9.33
CA LEU A 350 21.27 21.57 10.24
C LEU A 350 20.28 20.41 10.44
N ASN A 351 20.23 19.42 9.56
CA ASN A 351 19.44 18.22 9.79
C ASN A 351 20.11 17.26 10.78
N PHE A 352 21.38 17.45 11.15
CA PHE A 352 22.01 16.61 12.17
C PHE A 352 21.72 17.11 13.59
N PRO A 353 21.58 16.21 14.58
CA PRO A 353 21.21 16.57 15.94
C PRO A 353 22.27 17.46 16.60
N ALA A 354 21.86 18.47 17.37
CA ALA A 354 22.79 19.39 18.03
C ALA A 354 23.78 18.70 18.99
N THR A 355 23.37 17.58 19.60
CA THR A 355 24.17 16.80 20.55
C THR A 355 23.87 15.32 20.42
N LEU A 356 24.85 14.48 20.75
CA LEU A 356 24.69 13.03 20.78
C LEU A 356 24.81 12.47 22.20
N PRO A 357 24.12 11.34 22.50
CA PRO A 357 24.28 10.65 23.77
C PRO A 357 25.71 10.16 23.99
N LYS A 358 26.20 10.22 25.24
CA LYS A 358 27.49 9.62 25.59
C LYS A 358 27.36 8.09 25.60
N ARG A 359 28.17 7.40 24.79
CA ARG A 359 28.26 5.93 24.74
C ARG A 359 29.61 5.46 25.29
N LYS A 360 29.63 4.31 25.98
CA LYS A 360 30.84 3.75 26.60
C LYS A 360 31.96 3.47 25.58
N ASP A 361 31.58 3.04 24.37
CA ASP A 361 32.51 2.60 23.32
C ASP A 361 32.77 3.67 22.25
N GLY A 362 32.41 4.93 22.54
CA GLY A 362 32.69 6.08 21.67
C GLY A 362 31.79 6.20 20.43
N MET A 363 32.23 7.03 19.48
CA MET A 363 31.42 7.48 18.33
C MET A 363 31.17 6.39 17.27
N LYS A 364 32.02 5.35 17.19
CA LYS A 364 31.95 4.32 16.14
C LYS A 364 30.65 3.51 16.17
N HIS A 365 30.05 3.33 17.35
CA HIS A 365 28.80 2.57 17.48
C HIS A 365 27.57 3.24 16.85
N PHE A 366 27.62 4.54 16.54
CA PHE A 366 26.52 5.20 15.82
C PHE A 366 26.44 4.80 14.35
N GLU A 367 27.49 4.15 13.79
CA GLU A 367 27.46 3.60 12.43
C GLU A 367 26.38 2.53 12.26
N HIS A 368 26.22 1.70 13.29
CA HIS A 368 25.27 0.58 13.28
C HIS A 368 23.99 0.88 14.06
N ASP A 369 23.97 1.98 14.82
CA ASP A 369 22.81 2.42 15.59
C ASP A 369 22.68 3.96 15.58
N PRO A 370 22.32 4.53 14.42
CA PRO A 370 22.28 5.97 14.23
C PRO A 370 21.13 6.62 15.01
N PRO A 371 21.30 7.87 15.48
CA PRO A 371 20.23 8.70 16.05
C PRO A 371 19.22 9.15 14.98
N LEU A 372 18.12 9.76 15.45
CA LEU A 372 17.24 10.58 14.61
C LEU A 372 17.95 11.85 14.09
N SER A 373 17.52 12.31 12.92
CA SER A 373 17.81 13.65 12.41
C SER A 373 16.96 14.72 13.13
N CYS A 374 17.25 16.00 12.93
CA CYS A 374 16.41 17.10 13.41
C CYS A 374 15.00 17.04 12.82
N CYS A 375 14.86 16.69 11.53
CA CYS A 375 13.55 16.43 10.93
C CYS A 375 12.85 15.23 11.59
N GLY A 376 13.56 14.14 11.87
CA GLY A 376 13.01 12.98 12.58
C GLY A 376 12.53 13.30 13.99
N ILE A 377 13.25 14.17 14.71
CA ILE A 377 12.85 14.71 16.02
C ILE A 377 11.58 15.56 15.89
N PHE A 378 11.54 16.47 14.91
CA PHE A 378 10.39 17.33 14.65
C PHE A 378 9.12 16.52 14.33
N GLN A 379 9.23 15.54 13.42
CA GLN A 379 8.15 14.60 13.08
C GLN A 379 7.62 13.89 14.33
N SER A 380 8.51 13.40 15.19
CA SER A 380 8.15 12.68 16.40
C SER A 380 7.38 13.57 17.39
N ARG A 381 7.82 14.82 17.58
CA ARG A 381 7.11 15.77 18.45
C ARG A 381 5.73 16.13 17.93
N LEU A 382 5.62 16.40 16.62
CA LEU A 382 4.36 16.76 16.00
C LEU A 382 3.30 15.65 16.15
N ILE A 383 3.73 14.38 16.13
CA ILE A 383 2.85 13.24 16.42
C ILE A 383 2.39 13.24 17.89
N GLY A 384 3.29 13.52 18.84
CA GLY A 384 2.94 13.66 20.26
C GLY A 384 1.91 14.77 20.50
N GLU A 385 2.18 15.95 19.95
CA GLU A 385 1.28 17.12 20.02
C GLU A 385 -0.10 16.77 19.43
N ALA A 386 -0.15 16.07 18.30
CA ALA A 386 -1.41 15.63 17.71
C ALA A 386 -2.16 14.59 18.58
N LEU A 387 -1.45 13.68 19.27
CA LEU A 387 -2.09 12.76 20.21
C LEU A 387 -2.68 13.50 21.41
N LEU A 388 -1.98 14.53 21.89
CA LEU A 388 -2.46 15.41 22.96
C LEU A 388 -3.69 16.20 22.53
N ASP A 389 -3.67 16.80 21.34
CA ASP A 389 -4.78 17.57 20.76
C ASP A 389 -6.04 16.73 20.55
N GLN A 390 -5.89 15.43 20.32
CA GLN A 390 -6.99 14.47 20.19
C GLN A 390 -7.39 13.82 21.53
N GLU A 391 -6.84 14.30 22.65
CA GLU A 391 -7.08 13.79 24.00
C GLU A 391 -6.85 12.27 24.14
N VAL A 392 -5.90 11.72 23.36
CA VAL A 392 -5.58 10.29 23.39
C VAL A 392 -4.74 9.98 24.62
N THR A 393 -5.29 9.21 25.56
CA THR A 393 -4.53 8.78 26.76
C THR A 393 -3.56 7.65 26.42
N VAL A 394 -2.26 7.92 26.54
CA VAL A 394 -1.20 6.91 26.34
C VAL A 394 -0.82 6.29 27.69
N SER A 395 -1.22 5.03 27.93
CA SER A 395 -0.93 4.33 29.21
C SER A 395 0.44 3.66 29.25
N TYR A 396 0.92 3.15 28.12
CA TYR A 396 2.19 2.43 28.01
C TYR A 396 2.85 2.73 26.67
N VAL A 397 4.17 2.90 26.67
CA VAL A 397 4.98 3.05 25.47
C VAL A 397 6.08 2.00 25.48
N TYR A 398 6.21 1.28 24.37
CA TYR A 398 7.26 0.29 24.14
C TYR A 398 8.07 0.72 22.93
N SER A 399 9.39 0.53 22.97
CA SER A 399 10.28 0.83 21.86
C SER A 399 11.25 -0.32 21.62
N SER A 400 11.59 -0.54 20.34
CA SER A 400 12.78 -1.31 19.98
C SER A 400 14.04 -0.71 20.63
N PRO A 401 15.07 -1.52 20.96
CA PRO A 401 16.30 -1.02 21.59
C PRO A 401 17.17 -0.13 20.68
N ALA A 402 16.84 -0.03 19.38
CA ALA A 402 17.54 0.88 18.47
C ALA A 402 17.37 2.34 18.92
N LEU A 403 18.46 3.12 18.90
CA LEU A 403 18.49 4.48 19.43
C LEU A 403 17.40 5.37 18.84
N ARG A 404 17.24 5.33 17.52
CA ARG A 404 16.20 6.07 16.80
C ARG A 404 14.78 5.75 17.27
N CYS A 405 14.50 4.50 17.65
CA CYS A 405 13.19 4.09 18.15
C CYS A 405 12.95 4.63 19.56
N VAL A 406 13.98 4.55 20.42
CA VAL A 406 13.94 5.14 21.77
C VAL A 406 13.77 6.66 21.69
N GLN A 407 14.51 7.34 20.81
CA GLN A 407 14.38 8.79 20.61
C GLN A 407 13.02 9.20 20.04
N THR A 408 12.46 8.41 19.11
CA THR A 408 11.11 8.65 18.57
C THR A 408 10.09 8.58 19.71
N ALA A 409 10.13 7.50 20.50
CA ALA A 409 9.24 7.32 21.65
C ALA A 409 9.39 8.45 22.67
N GLN A 410 10.63 8.86 22.98
CA GLN A 410 10.89 9.98 23.89
C GLN A 410 10.28 11.29 23.37
N HIS A 411 10.43 11.59 22.08
CA HIS A 411 9.95 12.85 21.53
C HIS A 411 8.43 12.89 21.34
N ILE A 412 7.79 11.75 21.09
CA ILE A 412 6.32 11.61 21.12
C ILE A 412 5.77 11.79 22.53
N LEU A 413 6.52 11.41 23.57
CA LEU A 413 6.12 11.66 24.95
C LEU A 413 6.37 13.10 25.42
N GLN A 414 7.16 13.88 24.66
CA GLN A 414 7.49 15.28 24.98
C GLN A 414 6.56 16.28 24.32
N GLY A 415 6.15 16.01 23.07
CA GLY A 415 5.07 16.73 22.41
C GLY A 415 3.74 16.25 22.97
#